data_AF-S7VCN8-F1
#
_entry.id   AF-S7VCN8-F1
#
_cell.length_a   1.000
_cell.length_b   1.000
_cell.length_c   1.000
_cell.angle_alpha   90.00
_cell.angle_beta   90.00
_cell.angle_gamma   90.00
#
_symmetry.space_group_name_H-M   'P 1'
#
loop_
_entity.id
_entity.type
_entity.pdbx_description
1 polymer ?
#
loop_
_entity_poly.entity_id
_entity_poly.type
_entity_poly.pdbx_seq_one_letter_code
_entity_poly.pdbx_strand_id
1 'polypeptide(L)' 'MDIPSGEKVDLVFTFDPKGRRGIDHKTITFFSNDPLTPTKTVVIKSRIN' A
#
# COMPACT_ATOMS: atom_id res chain seq x y z
N MET A 1 13.98 7.02 1.60
CA MET A 1 13.78 7.25 3.04
C MET A 1 14.22 5.98 3.70
N ASP A 2 15.28 6.05 4.48
CA ASP A 2 15.84 4.87 5.12
C ASP A 2 15.25 4.76 6.53
N ILE A 3 14.81 3.56 6.89
CA ILE A 3 14.23 3.29 8.21
C ILE A 3 15.33 2.60 9.02
N PRO A 4 15.84 3.22 10.10
CA PRO A 4 16.82 2.59 10.98
C PRO A 4 16.30 1.28 11.57
N SER A 5 17.24 0.42 11.97
CA SER A 5 16.89 -0.87 12.59
C SER A 5 16.04 -0.65 13.85
N GLY A 6 14.90 -1.34 13.92
CA GLY A 6 13.96 -1.26 15.05
C GLY A 6 12.96 -0.10 14.97
N GLU A 7 13.11 0.83 14.03
CA GLU A 7 12.17 1.92 13.84
C GLU A 7 10.95 1.52 13.01
N LYS A 8 9.90 2.34 13.15
CA LYS A 8 8.64 2.20 12.41
C LYS A 8 8.27 3.55 11.84
N VAL A 9 7.62 3.50 10.68
CA VAL A 9 7.08 4.68 10.01
C VAL A 9 5.61 4.44 9.70
N ASP A 10 4.79 5.46 9.90
CA ASP A 10 3.39 5.45 9.49
C ASP A 10 3.29 5.96 8.05
N LEU A 11 2.62 5.20 7.19
CA LEU A 11 2.35 5.56 5.80
C LEU A 11 0.88 5.87 5.64
N VAL A 12 0.58 7.10 5.22
CA VAL A 12 -0.80 7.56 5.00
C VAL A 12 -1.10 7.56 3.50
N PHE A 13 -2.14 6.83 3.12
CA PHE A 13 -2.63 6.78 1.75
C PHE A 13 -4.05 7.35 1.71
N THR A 14 -4.31 8.20 0.71
CA THR A 14 -5.65 8.75 0.48
C THR A 14 -6.26 8.09 -0.75
N PHE A 15 -7.49 7.59 -0.60
CA PHE A 15 -8.27 7.04 -1.69
C PHE A 15 -9.40 7.99 -2.07
N ASP A 16 -9.37 8.51 -3.30
CA ASP A 16 -10.45 9.34 -3.85
C ASP A 16 -11.31 8.55 -4.86
N PRO A 17 -12.53 8.09 -4.49
CA PRO A 17 -13.42 7.33 -5.36
C PRO A 17 -14.24 8.20 -6.33
N LYS A 18 -14.06 9.54 -6.37
CA LYS A 18 -14.91 10.43 -7.18
C LYS A 18 -15.00 9.97 -8.64
N GLY A 19 -16.23 9.86 -9.14
CA GLY A 19 -16.52 9.43 -10.51
C GLY A 19 -16.36 7.93 -10.79
N ARG A 20 -16.05 7.11 -9.78
CA ARG A 20 -15.94 5.64 -9.91
C ARG A 20 -17.17 4.95 -9.29
N ARG A 21 -17.52 3.77 -9.80
CA ARG A 21 -18.57 2.88 -9.26
C ARG A 21 -18.16 1.42 -9.42
N GLY A 22 -18.69 0.56 -8.56
CA GLY A 22 -18.43 -0.88 -8.59
C GLY A 22 -17.25 -1.30 -7.72
N ILE A 23 -16.66 -2.45 -8.05
CA ILE A 23 -15.56 -3.05 -7.30
C ILE A 23 -14.24 -2.40 -7.75
N ASP A 24 -13.44 -1.93 -6.81
CA ASP A 24 -12.10 -1.42 -7.06
C ASP A 24 -11.07 -2.25 -6.29
N HIS A 25 -10.08 -2.77 -7.01
CA HIS A 25 -8.92 -3.47 -6.46
C HIS A 25 -7.67 -2.66 -6.78
N LYS A 26 -7.03 -2.11 -5.76
CA LYS A 26 -5.79 -1.35 -5.87
C LYS A 26 -4.66 -2.14 -5.25
N THR A 27 -3.50 -2.11 -5.88
CA THR A 27 -2.31 -2.83 -5.40
C THR A 27 -1.27 -1.82 -4.99
N ILE A 28 -0.77 -1.94 -3.76
CA ILE A 28 0.38 -1.20 -3.26
C ILE A 28 1.54 -2.18 -3.17
N THR A 29 2.62 -1.89 -3.88
CA THR A 29 3.83 -2.70 -3.89
C THR A 29 4.94 -1.93 -3.17
N PHE A 30 5.51 -2.57 -2.15
CA PHE A 30 6.61 -2.07 -1.36
C PHE A 30 7.89 -2.77 -1.83
N PHE A 31 8.90 -1.98 -2.14
CA PHE A 31 10.26 -2.44 -2.39
C PHE A 31 11.14 -2.04 -1.21
N SER A 32 11.87 -2.99 -0.65
CA SER A 32 12.75 -2.76 0.49
C SER A 32 14.07 -3.52 0.35
N ASN A 33 15.00 -3.20 1.24
CA ASN A 33 16.28 -3.88 1.41
C ASN A 33 16.19 -5.13 2.31
N ASP A 34 14.99 -5.65 2.57
CA ASP A 34 14.83 -6.93 3.29
C ASP A 34 15.41 -8.06 2.41
N PRO A 35 16.45 -8.78 2.86
CA PRO A 35 17.12 -9.79 2.06
C PRO A 35 16.27 -11.05 1.82
N LEU A 36 15.23 -11.27 2.63
CA LEU A 36 14.33 -12.41 2.52
C LEU A 36 13.08 -12.05 1.70
N THR A 37 12.52 -10.87 1.95
CA THR A 37 11.29 -10.40 1.31
C THR A 37 11.41 -8.97 0.78
N PRO A 38 12.22 -8.74 -0.29
CA PRO A 38 12.49 -7.41 -0.81
C PRO A 38 11.29 -6.78 -1.52
N THR A 39 10.29 -7.58 -1.90
CA THR A 39 9.03 -7.11 -2.47
C THR A 39 7.86 -7.59 -1.63
N LYS A 40 7.02 -6.67 -1.16
CA LYS A 40 5.75 -6.99 -0.48
C LYS A 40 4.60 -6.31 -1.17
N THR A 41 3.49 -7.01 -1.27
CA THR A 41 2.29 -6.50 -1.95
C THR A 41 1.10 -6.49 -1.00
N VAL A 42 0.40 -5.36 -0.98
CA VAL A 42 -0.85 -5.19 -0.24
C VAL A 42 -1.95 -4.86 -1.24
N VAL A 43 -3.03 -5.64 -1.22
CA VAL A 43 -4.20 -5.39 -2.08
C VAL A 43 -5.29 -4.73 -1.26
N ILE A 44 -5.68 -3.53 -1.68
CA ILE A 44 -6.78 -2.76 -1.13
C ILE A 44 -8.02 -3.04 -1.99
N LYS A 45 -9.05 -3.63 -1.37
CA LYS A 45 -10.33 -3.88 -2.01
C LYS A 45 -11.36 -2.90 -1.49
N SER A 46 -12.11 -2.27 -2.39
CA SER A 46 -13.22 -1.41 -2.03
C SER A 46 -14.41 -1.65 -2.95
N ARG A 47 -15.60 -1.31 -2.46
CA ARG A 47 -16.84 -1.30 -3.24
C ARG A 47 -17.41 0.10 -3.17
N ILE A 48 -17.55 0.73 -4.34
CA ILE A 48 -18.02 2.10 -4.49
C ILE A 48 -19.47 2.02 -4.99
N ASN A 49 -20.41 2.59 -4.24
CA ASN A 49 -21.85 2.54 -4.54
C ASN A 49 -22.26 3.66 -5.49
#